data_AF-A0A373FYX1-F1
#
_entry.id   AF-A0A373FYX1-F1
#
_cell.length_a   1.000
_cell.length_b   1.000
_cell.length_c   1.000
_cell.angle_alpha   90.00
_cell.angle_beta   90.00
_cell.angle_gamma   90.00
#
_symmetry.space_group_name_H-M   'P 1'
#
loop_
_entity.id
_entity.type
_entity.pdbx_description
1 polymer ?
#
loop_
_entity_poly.entity_id
_entity_poly.type
_entity_poly.pdbx_seq_one_letter_code
_entity_poly.pdbx_strand_id
1 'polypeptide(L)' 'LWIGTYLIGQLTPWMLQNLTPAGTFFLFAVMCVPYMLIVWKLVPETTGKSLEEIERYWTRSE' A
#
# COMPACT_ATOMS: atom_id res chain seq x y z
N LEU A 1 -4.99 -9.96 4.61
CA LEU A 1 -5.48 -9.57 3.27
C LEU A 1 -7.01 -9.65 3.18
N TRP A 2 -7.63 -10.82 3.36
CA TRP A 2 -9.09 -11.02 3.20
C TRP A 2 -10.01 -10.10 4.01
N ILE A 3 -9.75 -9.93 5.31
CA ILE A 3 -10.59 -9.07 6.17
C ILE A 3 -10.42 -7.60 5.79
N GLY A 4 -9.20 -7.18 5.45
CA GLY A 4 -8.91 -5.81 5.02
C GLY A 4 -9.58 -5.46 3.69
N THR A 5 -9.51 -6.36 2.70
CA THR A 5 -10.19 -6.16 1.41
C THR A 5 -11.70 -6.16 1.55
N TYR A 6 -12.25 -7.01 2.44
CA TYR A 6 -13.68 -7.01 2.77
C TYR A 6 -14.12 -5.69 3.41
N LEU A 7 -13.37 -5.19 4.41
CA LEU A 7 -13.67 -3.93 5.08
C LEU A 7 -13.60 -2.74 4.13
N ILE A 8 -12.57 -2.65 3.29
CA ILE A 8 -12.47 -1.57 2.29
C ILE A 8 -13.61 -1.67 1.27
N GLY A 9 -13.95 -2.87 0.81
CA GLY A 9 -15.05 -3.10 -0.13
C GLY A 9 -16.41 -2.67 0.42
N GLN A 10 -16.67 -2.83 1.72
CA GLN A 10 -17.90 -2.39 2.38
C GLN A 10 -17.86 -0.91 2.77
N LEU A 11 -16.70 -0.38 3.17
CA LEU A 11 -16.56 1.00 3.60
C LEU A 11 -16.61 1.99 2.43
N THR A 12 -16.07 1.62 1.26
CA THR A 12 -16.04 2.46 0.06
C THR A 12 -17.42 2.96 -0.40
N PRO A 13 -18.47 2.11 -0.55
CA PRO A 13 -19.81 2.59 -0.90
C PRO A 13 -20.42 3.48 0.20
N TRP A 14 -20.18 3.17 1.48
CA TRP A 14 -20.63 4.00 2.59
C TRP A 14 -19.98 5.40 2.57
N MET A 15 -18.69 5.47 2.26
CA MET A 15 -17.95 6.72 2.10
C MET A 15 -18.47 7.55 0.91
N LEU A 16 -18.74 6.91 -0.23
CA LEU A 16 -19.26 7.62 -1.41
C LEU A 16 -20.63 8.26 -1.15
N GLN A 17 -21.47 7.62 -0.33
CA GLN A 17 -22.79 8.16 0.02
C GLN A 17 -22.74 9.25 1.09
N ASN A 18 -21.85 9.15 2.08
CA ASN A 18 -21.83 10.08 3.22
C ASN A 18 -20.79 11.20 3.10
N LEU A 19 -19.62 10.93 2.50
CA LEU A 19 -18.48 11.85 2.44
C LEU A 19 -18.41 12.67 1.15
N THR A 20 -19.40 12.52 0.26
CA THR A 20 -19.36 12.94 -1.16
C THR A 20 -18.21 12.30 -1.97
N PRO A 21 -18.34 12.20 -3.31
CA PRO A 21 -17.29 11.58 -4.14
C PRO A 21 -15.93 12.27 -3.98
N ALA A 22 -15.90 13.60 -3.91
CA ALA A 22 -14.68 14.38 -3.77
C ALA A 22 -13.90 14.06 -2.48
N GLY A 23 -14.59 13.94 -1.34
CA GLY A 23 -13.96 13.60 -0.06
C GLY A 23 -13.37 12.18 -0.05
N THR A 24 -14.06 11.23 -0.69
CA THR A 24 -13.61 9.83 -0.79
C THR A 24 -12.36 9.70 -1.65
N PHE A 25 -12.32 10.36 -2.82
CA PHE A 25 -11.13 10.36 -3.68
C PHE A 25 -9.94 11.06 -3.02
N PHE A 26 -10.17 12.16 -2.32
CA PHE A 26 -9.10 12.86 -1.58
C PHE A 26 -8.51 11.99 -0.47
N LEU A 27 -9.36 11.27 0.29
CA LEU A 27 -8.89 10.36 1.33
C LEU A 27 -8.03 9.22 0.75
N PHE A 28 -8.44 8.62 -0.37
CA PHE A 28 -7.62 7.61 -1.04
C PHE A 28 -6.30 8.19 -1.56
N ALA A 29 -6.31 9.40 -2.12
CA ALA A 29 -5.09 10.06 -2.57
C ALA A 29 -4.11 10.30 -1.40
N VAL A 30 -4.61 10.73 -0.23
CA VAL A 30 -3.79 10.89 0.98
C VAL A 30 -3.26 9.56 1.48
N MET A 31 -4.06 8.49 1.44
CA MET A 31 -3.62 7.14 1.85
C MET A 31 -2.51 6.56 0.95
N CYS A 32 -2.42 6.99 -0.31
CA CYS A 32 -1.34 6.60 -1.21
C CYS A 32 0.03 7.18 -0.82
N VAL A 33 0.07 8.34 -0.15
CA VAL A 33 1.33 9.00 0.25
C VAL A 33 2.17 8.16 1.21
N PRO A 34 1.65 7.70 2.38
CA PRO A 34 2.44 6.86 3.28
C PRO A 34 2.81 5.53 2.63
N TYR A 35 1.93 4.96 1.79
CA TYR A 35 2.25 3.75 1.03
C TYR A 35 3.47 3.98 0.11
N MET A 36 3.50 5.07 -0.64
CA MET A 36 4.62 5.44 -1.50
C MET A 36 5.90 5.67 -0.69
N LEU A 37 5.82 6.36 0.45
CA LEU A 37 6.97 6.60 1.32
C LEU A 37 7.56 5.31 1.89
N ILE A 38 6.70 4.36 2.32
CA ILE A 38 7.11 3.05 2.81
C ILE A 38 7.80 2.26 1.69
N VAL A 39 7.19 2.19 0.50
CA VAL A 39 7.78 1.47 -0.63
C VAL A 39 9.13 2.06 -1.01
N TRP A 40 9.24 3.39 -1.07
CA TRP A 40 10.50 4.04 -1.43
C TRP A 40 11.62 3.83 -0.40
N LYS A 41 11.30 3.76 0.90
CA LYS A 41 12.30 3.62 1.97
C LYS A 41 12.66 2.17 2.32
N LEU A 42 11.68 1.26 2.28
CA LEU A 42 11.82 -0.11 2.79
C LEU A 42 11.95 -1.14 1.68
N VAL A 43 11.40 -0.90 0.49
CA VAL A 43 11.42 -1.89 -0.59
C VAL A 43 12.63 -1.61 -1.49
N PRO A 44 13.67 -2.47 -1.47
CA PRO A 44 14.78 -2.35 -2.39
C PRO A 44 14.31 -2.61 -3.81
N GLU A 45 14.96 -1.98 -4.78
CA GLU A 45 14.72 -2.27 -6.19
C GLU A 45 15.07 -3.75 -6.48
N THR A 46 14.05 -4.52 -6.84
CA THR A 46 14.14 -5.96 -7.14
C THR A 46 14.33 -6.24 -8.62
N THR A 47 14.26 -5.21 -9.47
CA THR A 47 14.42 -5.32 -10.92
C THR A 47 15.85 -5.79 -11.27
N GLY A 48 15.96 -6.90 -11.99
CA GLY A 48 17.24 -7.43 -12.48
C GLY A 48 18.08 -8.19 -11.44
N LYS A 49 17.57 -8.38 -10.22
CA LYS A 49 18.20 -9.22 -9.18
C LYS A 49 17.61 -10.62 -9.17
N SER A 50 18.45 -11.61 -8.94
CA SER A 50 18.03 -12.98 -8.66
C SER A 50 17.35 -13.08 -7.28
N LEU A 51 16.54 -14.12 -7.07
CA LEU A 51 15.84 -14.33 -5.79
C LEU A 51 16.82 -14.45 -4.60
N GLU A 52 17.99 -15.09 -4.80
CA GLU A 52 19.04 -15.20 -3.77
C GLU A 52 19.69 -13.85 -3.41
N GLU A 53 19.81 -12.92 -4.36
CA GLU A 53 20.34 -11.58 -4.10
C GLU A 53 19.34 -10.72 -3.34
N ILE A 54 18.04 -10.90 -3.61
CA ILE A 54 16.96 -10.29 -2.83
C ILE A 54 16.98 -10.88 -1.41
N GLU A 55 17.03 -12.20 -1.26
CA GLU A 55 17.10 -12.86 0.05
C GLU A 55 18.32 -12.37 0.86
N ARG A 56 19.51 -12.33 0.27
CA ARG A 56 20.72 -11.79 0.93
C ARG A 56 20.57 -10.34 1.38
N TYR A 57 19.84 -9.50 0.64
CA TYR A 57 19.60 -8.12 1.05
C TYR A 57 18.74 -8.04 2.32
N TRP A 58 17.75 -8.92 2.46
CA TRP A 58 16.88 -8.95 3.65
C TRP A 58 17.52 -9.69 4.84
N THR A 59 18.27 -10.77 4.59
CA THR A 59 18.90 -11.59 5.65
C THR A 59 20.18 -10.96 6.21
N ARG A 60 20.88 -10.10 5.47
CA ARG A 60 22.09 -9.38 5.94
C ARG A 60 21.75 -8.06 6.65
N SER A 61 20.63 -8.04 7.37
CA SER A 61 20.23 -6.94 8.26
C SER A 61 20.49 -7.23 9.74
N GLU A 62 21.34 -8.22 10.03
CA GLU A 62 22.09 -8.38 11.28
C GLU A 62 23.59 -8.10 11.07
#